data_AF-A0A158HMY4-F1
#
_entry.id   AF-A0A158HMY4-F1
#
_cell.length_a   1.000
_cell.length_b   1.000
_cell.length_c   1.000
_cell.angle_alpha   90.00
_cell.angle_beta   90.00
_cell.angle_gamma   90.00
#
_symmetry.space_group_name_H-M   'P 1'
#
loop_
_entity.id
_entity.type
_entity.pdbx_description
1 polymer ?
#
loop_
_entity_poly.entity_id
_entity_poly.type
_entity_poly.pdbx_seq_one_letter_code
_entity_poly.pdbx_strand_id
1 'polypeptide(L)'
;MSTKPSERIVVFVTPAQKLAISNTADGLGISVSELMRRAVLNYNATSEQIKVAGIVDRLRAPKTPDALNVALRHVAEKAAAREAKAAAVNAAVNAAAAQKAAALAKAPRPESTPESDESTESGDTGEGASITGGHSK
;
A
#
# COMPACT_ATOMS: atom_id res chain seq x y z
N MET A 1 4.59 -67.17 19.80
CA MET A 1 4.21 -65.75 19.62
C MET A 1 4.74 -65.31 18.27
N SER A 2 3.88 -65.04 17.27
CA SER A 2 4.33 -64.56 15.95
C SER A 2 4.38 -63.04 15.99
N THR A 3 5.59 -62.47 15.96
CA THR A 3 5.79 -61.02 15.86
C THR A 3 5.48 -60.59 14.43
N LYS A 4 4.70 -59.52 14.24
CA LYS A 4 4.44 -58.94 12.92
C LYS A 4 5.77 -58.65 12.20
N PRO A 5 5.94 -59.05 10.94
CA PRO A 5 7.15 -58.73 10.19
C PRO A 5 7.29 -57.20 10.04
N SER A 6 8.50 -56.69 10.23
CA SER A 6 8.81 -55.26 10.12
C SER A 6 9.83 -55.00 9.02
N GLU A 7 9.55 -54.03 8.15
CA GLU A 7 10.45 -53.57 7.09
C GLU A 7 11.08 -52.21 7.45
N ARG A 8 12.27 -51.93 6.90
CA ARG A 8 13.00 -50.68 7.11
C ARG A 8 13.29 -50.03 5.77
N ILE A 9 12.88 -48.77 5.63
CA ILE A 9 13.18 -47.94 4.45
C ILE A 9 14.11 -46.79 4.82
N VAL A 10 14.92 -46.35 3.87
CA VAL A 10 15.75 -45.15 4.02
C VAL A 10 15.07 -44.01 3.26
N VAL A 11 14.84 -42.90 3.94
CA VAL A 11 14.23 -41.70 3.34
C VAL A 11 15.24 -40.57 3.40
N PHE A 12 15.52 -39.96 2.25
CA PHE A 12 16.35 -38.78 2.17
C PHE A 12 15.51 -37.55 2.52
N VAL A 13 15.98 -36.80 3.50
CA VAL A 13 15.35 -35.57 3.98
C VAL A 13 16.41 -34.48 4.05
N THR A 14 15.98 -33.23 4.00
CA THR A 14 16.90 -32.10 4.20
C THR A 14 17.42 -32.08 5.64
N PRO A 15 18.59 -31.46 5.92
CA PRO A 15 19.08 -31.30 7.28
C PRO A 15 18.06 -30.60 8.21
N ALA A 16 17.35 -29.60 7.68
CA ALA A 16 16.29 -28.90 8.41
C ALA A 16 15.12 -29.83 8.75
N GLN A 17 14.69 -30.68 7.82
CA GLN A 17 13.65 -31.67 8.07
C GLN A 17 14.09 -32.70 9.11
N LYS A 18 15.33 -33.20 9.03
CA LYS A 18 15.88 -34.14 10.01
C LYS A 18 15.87 -33.54 11.43
N LEU A 19 16.27 -32.27 11.56
CA LEU A 19 16.25 -31.55 12.84
C LEU A 19 14.82 -31.39 13.35
N ALA A 20 13.89 -30.94 12.50
CA ALA A 20 12.49 -30.76 12.88
C ALA A 20 11.83 -32.07 13.35
N ILE A 21 12.10 -33.18 12.64
CA ILE A 21 11.60 -34.52 13.02
C ILE A 21 12.18 -34.94 14.38
N SER A 22 13.49 -34.74 14.59
CA SER A 22 14.16 -35.13 15.83
C SER A 22 13.60 -34.34 17.03
N ASN A 23 13.52 -33.01 16.92
CA ASN A 23 12.96 -32.17 17.96
C ASN A 23 11.49 -32.51 18.29
N THR A 24 10.70 -32.88 17.27
CA THR A 24 9.29 -33.29 17.48
C THR A 24 9.22 -34.61 18.24
N ALA A 25 10.08 -35.57 17.91
CA ALA A 25 10.15 -36.85 18.58
C ALA A 25 10.60 -36.69 20.04
N ASP A 26 11.64 -35.87 20.28
CA ASP A 26 12.15 -35.55 21.61
C ASP A 26 11.11 -34.83 22.47
N GLY A 27 10.39 -33.86 21.90
CA GLY A 27 9.31 -33.14 22.58
C GLY A 27 8.13 -34.05 22.98
N LEU A 28 7.94 -35.17 22.28
CA LEU A 28 6.93 -36.18 22.59
C LEU A 28 7.47 -37.36 23.42
N GLY A 29 8.78 -37.41 23.67
CA GLY A 29 9.45 -38.49 24.41
C GLY A 29 9.38 -39.86 23.70
N ILE A 30 9.25 -39.89 22.37
CA ILE A 30 9.15 -41.13 21.58
C ILE A 30 10.30 -41.22 20.57
N SER A 31 10.58 -42.43 20.08
CA SER A 31 11.58 -42.59 19.01
C SER A 31 11.09 -41.97 17.69
N VAL A 32 12.03 -41.51 16.86
CA VAL A 32 11.73 -41.04 15.50
C VAL A 32 11.01 -42.10 14.68
N SER A 33 11.39 -43.38 14.78
CA SER A 33 10.71 -44.47 14.07
C SER A 33 9.24 -44.62 14.49
N GLU A 34 8.95 -44.40 15.76
CA GLU A 34 7.59 -44.44 16.28
C GLU A 34 6.78 -43.20 15.85
N LEU A 35 7.39 -42.01 15.90
CA LEU A 35 6.79 -40.79 15.36
C LEU A 35 6.41 -40.99 13.89
N MET A 36 7.33 -41.50 13.07
CA MET A 36 7.10 -41.74 11.65
C MET A 36 6.01 -42.80 11.42
N ARG A 37 5.99 -43.88 12.22
CA ARG A 37 4.93 -44.89 12.12
C ARG A 37 3.55 -44.29 12.40
N ARG A 38 3.42 -43.49 13.47
CA ARG A 38 2.17 -42.80 13.82
C ARG A 38 1.75 -41.80 12.75
N ALA A 39 2.71 -41.01 12.26
CA ALA A 39 2.46 -40.03 11.20
C ALA A 39 1.94 -40.72 9.94
N VAL A 40 2.55 -41.83 9.50
CA VAL A 40 2.11 -42.60 8.32
C VAL A 40 0.72 -43.19 8.51
N LEU A 41 0.42 -43.77 9.68
CA LEU A 41 -0.90 -44.35 9.96
C LEU A 41 -2.01 -43.30 10.06
N ASN A 42 -1.69 -42.12 10.59
CA ASN A 42 -2.65 -41.03 10.75
C ASN A 42 -2.70 -40.10 9.53
N TYR A 43 -1.82 -40.28 8.54
CA TYR A 43 -1.80 -39.45 7.36
C TYR A 43 -3.00 -39.79 6.48
N ASN A 44 -3.89 -38.81 6.34
CA ASN A 44 -4.99 -38.87 5.40
C ASN A 44 -4.82 -37.74 4.37
N ALA A 45 -4.46 -38.11 3.15
CA ALA A 45 -4.14 -37.17 2.08
C ALA A 45 -5.25 -36.14 1.83
N THR A 46 -6.53 -36.55 1.87
CA THR A 46 -7.65 -35.65 1.60
C THR A 46 -7.87 -34.67 2.75
N SER A 47 -7.72 -35.11 4.01
CA SER A 47 -7.84 -34.23 5.18
C SER A 47 -6.73 -33.19 5.22
N GLU A 48 -5.50 -33.58 4.93
CA GLU A 48 -4.36 -32.64 4.89
C GLU A 48 -4.48 -31.65 3.72
N GLN A 49 -4.99 -32.08 2.57
CA GLN A 49 -5.30 -31.18 1.46
C GLN A 49 -6.33 -30.12 1.83
N ILE A 50 -7.41 -30.50 2.52
CA ILE A 50 -8.44 -29.54 2.98
C ILE A 50 -7.84 -28.52 3.95
N LYS A 51 -6.98 -28.96 4.89
CA LYS A 51 -6.30 -28.06 5.83
C LYS A 51 -5.37 -27.09 5.09
N VAL A 52 -4.59 -27.58 4.14
CA VAL A 52 -3.67 -26.76 3.34
C VAL A 52 -4.47 -25.76 2.49
N ALA A 53 -5.54 -26.20 1.83
CA ALA A 53 -6.44 -25.34 1.08
C ALA A 53 -7.00 -24.22 1.97
N GLY A 54 -7.49 -24.54 3.18
CA GLY A 54 -7.98 -23.54 4.11
C GLY A 54 -6.90 -22.57 4.64
N ILE A 55 -5.64 -22.98 4.72
CA ILE A 55 -4.53 -22.06 5.03
C ILE A 55 -4.26 -21.15 3.84
N VAL A 56 -4.16 -21.72 2.63
CA VAL A 56 -3.95 -20.95 1.40
C VAL A 56 -5.08 -19.95 1.18
N ASP A 57 -6.33 -20.34 1.42
CA ASP A 57 -7.49 -19.47 1.33
C ASP A 57 -7.42 -18.32 2.33
N ARG A 58 -7.00 -18.58 3.59
CA ARG A 58 -6.78 -17.52 4.59
C ARG A 58 -5.63 -16.59 4.25
N LEU A 59 -4.57 -17.11 3.64
CA LEU A 59 -3.43 -16.29 3.21
C LEU A 59 -3.76 -15.47 1.96
N ARG A 60 -4.63 -15.99 1.09
CA ARG A 60 -5.14 -15.30 -0.11
C ARG A 60 -6.29 -14.35 0.20
N ALA A 61 -6.97 -14.51 1.34
CA ALA A 61 -8.04 -13.62 1.73
C ALA A 61 -7.53 -12.17 1.74
N PRO A 62 -8.25 -11.23 1.11
CA PRO A 62 -7.86 -9.83 1.09
C PRO A 62 -7.77 -9.34 2.54
N LYS A 63 -6.57 -8.88 2.92
CA LYS A 63 -6.29 -8.35 4.25
C LYS A 63 -7.28 -7.22 4.51
N THR A 64 -8.16 -7.38 5.49
CA THR A 64 -9.09 -6.33 5.88
C THR A 64 -8.29 -5.05 6.11
N PRO A 65 -8.76 -3.89 5.61
CA PRO A 65 -8.00 -2.66 5.75
C PRO A 65 -7.78 -2.40 7.23
N ASP A 66 -6.50 -2.35 7.61
CA ASP A 66 -6.08 -2.15 9.00
C ASP A 66 -6.77 -0.90 9.54
N ALA A 67 -7.55 -1.07 10.62
CA ALA A 67 -8.33 0.00 11.21
C ALA A 67 -7.45 1.19 11.61
N LEU A 68 -6.19 0.93 11.99
CA LEU A 68 -5.20 1.97 12.25
C LEU A 68 -4.86 2.75 10.98
N ASN A 69 -4.64 2.06 9.86
CA ASN A 69 -4.31 2.69 8.59
C ASN A 69 -5.48 3.55 8.07
N VAL A 70 -6.71 3.07 8.23
CA VAL A 70 -7.92 3.85 7.91
C VAL A 70 -8.02 5.10 8.80
N ALA A 71 -7.77 4.96 10.10
CA ALA A 71 -7.77 6.08 11.03
C ALA A 71 -6.67 7.12 10.69
N LEU A 72 -5.45 6.66 10.38
CA LEU A 72 -4.34 7.51 9.98
C LEU A 72 -4.65 8.27 8.68
N ARG A 73 -5.27 7.60 7.70
CA ARG A 73 -5.71 8.25 6.46
C ARG A 73 -6.71 9.36 6.73
N HIS A 74 -7.72 9.12 7.57
CA HIS A 74 -8.69 10.16 7.94
C HIS A 74 -8.04 11.33 8.70
N VAL A 75 -7.06 11.06 9.56
CA VAL A 75 -6.30 12.11 10.25
C VAL A 75 -5.49 12.93 9.26
N ALA A 76 -4.81 12.28 8.30
CA ALA A 76 -4.04 12.96 7.27
C ALA A 76 -4.94 13.84 6.37
N GLU A 77 -6.09 13.32 5.93
CA GLU A 77 -7.06 14.07 5.13
C GLU A 77 -7.59 15.30 5.91
N LYS A 78 -7.87 15.14 7.21
CA LYS A 78 -8.32 16.24 8.07
C LYS A 78 -7.22 17.28 8.30
N ALA A 79 -5.97 16.86 8.44
CA ALA A 79 -4.82 17.75 8.58
C ALA A 79 -4.61 18.57 7.30
N ALA A 80 -4.61 17.93 6.13
CA ALA A 80 -4.49 18.59 4.84
C ALA A 80 -5.62 19.61 4.61
N ALA A 81 -6.86 19.27 4.97
CA ALA A 81 -7.98 20.21 4.86
C ALA A 81 -7.83 21.44 5.78
N ARG A 82 -7.22 21.29 6.97
CA ARG A 82 -6.95 22.41 7.88
C ARG A 82 -5.85 23.31 7.34
N GLU A 83 -4.80 22.73 6.79
CA GLU A 83 -3.69 23.47 6.18
C GLU A 83 -4.16 24.26 4.95
N ALA A 84 -4.96 23.65 4.07
CA ALA A 84 -5.55 24.33 2.92
C ALA A 84 -6.42 25.53 3.33
N LYS A 85 -7.19 25.41 4.42
CA LYS A 85 -7.97 26.52 4.96
C LYS A 85 -7.09 27.65 5.51
N ALA A 86 -6.02 27.31 6.23
CA ALA A 86 -5.08 28.31 6.75
C ALA A 86 -4.36 29.04 5.61
N ALA A 87 -3.94 28.31 4.56
CA ALA A 87 -3.35 28.88 3.36
C ALA A 87 -4.32 29.82 2.63
N ALA A 88 -5.60 29.44 2.50
CA ALA A 88 -6.62 30.27 1.87
C ALA A 88 -6.88 31.58 2.64
N VAL A 89 -6.92 31.54 3.98
CA VAL A 89 -7.07 32.73 4.82
C VAL A 89 -5.86 33.66 4.66
N ASN A 90 -4.65 33.11 4.70
CA ASN A 90 -3.42 33.90 4.51
C ASN A 90 -3.37 34.54 3.11
N ALA A 91 -3.77 33.80 2.07
CA ALA A 91 -3.87 34.33 0.72
C ALA A 91 -4.88 35.50 0.62
N ALA A 92 -6.03 35.39 1.27
CA ALA A 92 -7.04 36.45 1.30
C ALA A 92 -6.54 37.71 2.04
N VAL A 93 -5.85 37.56 3.17
CA VAL A 93 -5.25 38.68 3.92
C VAL A 93 -4.18 39.38 3.08
N ASN A 94 -3.31 38.61 2.42
CA ASN A 94 -2.27 39.17 1.56
C ASN A 94 -2.86 39.90 0.34
N ALA A 95 -3.91 39.34 -0.28
CA ALA A 95 -4.62 39.99 -1.37
C ALA A 95 -5.27 41.31 -0.92
N ALA A 96 -5.90 41.35 0.25
CA ALA A 96 -6.49 42.57 0.81
C ALA A 96 -5.42 43.63 1.14
N ALA A 97 -4.27 43.22 1.68
CA ALA A 97 -3.14 44.12 1.94
C ALA A 97 -2.56 44.69 0.63
N ALA A 98 -2.42 43.87 -0.41
CA ALA A 98 -1.98 44.30 -1.74
C ALA A 98 -2.97 45.29 -2.38
N GLN A 99 -4.28 45.05 -2.25
CA GLN A 99 -5.32 45.98 -2.73
C GLN A 99 -5.28 47.32 -1.98
N LYS A 100 -5.07 47.29 -0.66
CA LYS A 100 -4.94 48.51 0.15
C LYS A 100 -3.67 49.30 -0.20
N ALA A 101 -2.55 48.62 -0.45
CA ALA A 101 -1.32 49.25 -0.92
C ALA A 101 -1.47 49.86 -2.32
N ALA A 102 -2.15 49.16 -3.24
CA ALA A 102 -2.46 49.67 -4.58
C ALA A 102 -3.41 50.88 -4.54
N ALA A 103 -4.38 50.91 -3.63
CA ALA A 103 -5.27 52.05 -3.42
C ALA A 103 -4.52 53.27 -2.84
N LEU A 104 -3.56 53.08 -1.93
CA LEU A 104 -2.71 54.15 -1.42
C LEU A 104 -1.76 54.72 -2.48
N ALA A 105 -1.27 53.87 -3.39
CA ALA A 105 -0.48 54.31 -4.54
C ALA A 105 -1.32 55.05 -5.61
N LYS A 106 -2.66 54.96 -5.52
CA LYS A 106 -3.63 55.59 -6.43
C LYS A 106 -4.41 56.75 -5.78
N ALA A 107 -3.80 57.48 -4.83
CA ALA A 107 -4.29 58.79 -4.40
C ALA A 107 -4.07 59.84 -5.54
N PRO A 108 -4.99 60.82 -5.71
CA PRO A 108 -5.17 61.51 -6.98
C PRO A 108 -4.08 62.56 -7.24
N ARG A 109 -3.40 62.47 -8.40
CA ARG A 109 -2.88 63.67 -9.07
C ARG A 109 -4.06 64.38 -9.75
N PRO A 110 -4.12 65.72 -9.73
CA PRO A 110 -5.21 66.44 -10.38
C PRO A 110 -5.17 66.20 -11.88
N GLU A 111 -6.38 66.12 -12.40
CA GLU A 111 -6.84 65.84 -13.76
C GLU A 111 -5.95 66.38 -14.89
N SER A 112 -5.67 65.50 -15.85
CA SER A 112 -5.69 65.85 -17.27
C SER A 112 -6.40 64.72 -18.01
N THR A 113 -7.50 65.09 -18.66
CA THR A 113 -8.48 64.30 -19.42
C THR A 113 -7.88 63.41 -20.52
N PRO A 114 -8.61 62.35 -20.94
CA PRO A 114 -8.10 61.27 -21.76
C PRO A 114 -8.21 61.58 -23.26
N GLU A 115 -7.18 61.23 -24.03
CA GLU A 115 -7.30 61.09 -25.48
C GLU A 115 -7.13 59.61 -25.85
N SER A 116 -8.25 59.06 -26.32
CA SER A 116 -8.39 58.27 -27.56
C SER A 116 -7.46 57.08 -27.78
N ASP A 117 -8.01 55.90 -27.48
CA ASP A 117 -8.26 54.80 -28.42
C ASP A 117 -7.41 54.78 -29.70
N GLU A 118 -6.43 53.87 -29.77
CA GLU A 118 -6.15 53.01 -30.93
C GLU A 118 -5.03 52.03 -30.59
N SER A 119 -5.27 50.73 -30.77
CA SER A 119 -4.33 49.70 -31.29
C SER A 119 -4.67 48.32 -30.73
N THR A 120 -5.66 47.69 -31.34
CA THR A 120 -5.66 46.24 -31.55
C THR A 120 -4.51 45.90 -32.50
N GLU A 121 -3.50 45.13 -32.07
CA GLU A 121 -3.13 43.87 -32.73
C GLU A 121 -1.95 43.14 -32.04
N SER A 122 -2.10 41.80 -32.03
CA SER A 122 -1.04 40.79 -32.21
C SER A 122 -0.09 40.43 -31.05
N GLY A 123 -0.20 39.16 -30.65
CA GLY A 123 0.75 38.41 -29.83
C GLY A 123 -0.04 37.45 -28.92
N ASP A 124 0.15 36.15 -28.88
CA ASP A 124 1.25 35.33 -29.34
C ASP A 124 0.84 33.85 -29.11
N THR A 125 1.10 33.01 -30.10
CA THR A 125 1.39 31.57 -30.04
C THR A 125 0.50 30.63 -29.21
N GLY A 126 -0.41 29.96 -29.92
CA GLY A 126 -0.97 28.67 -29.50
C GLY A 126 0.04 27.55 -29.75
N GLU A 127 0.79 27.17 -28.73
CA GLU A 127 1.70 26.03 -28.79
C GLU A 127 0.94 24.73 -28.51
N GLY A 128 0.45 24.10 -29.59
CA GLY A 128 -0.11 22.76 -29.58
C GLY A 128 1.01 21.72 -29.48
N ALA A 129 1.46 21.42 -28.26
CA ALA A 129 2.37 20.30 -28.03
C ALA A 129 1.64 18.96 -28.25
N SER A 130 1.81 18.43 -29.46
CA SER A 130 1.54 17.03 -29.79
C SER A 130 2.62 16.16 -29.15
N ILE A 131 2.26 15.37 -28.14
CA ILE A 131 3.06 14.21 -27.73
C ILE A 131 2.32 12.98 -28.22
N THR A 132 2.69 12.54 -29.42
CA THR A 132 2.51 11.17 -29.84
C THR A 132 3.64 10.36 -29.20
N GLY A 133 3.28 9.28 -28.51
CA GLY A 133 4.24 8.42 -27.83
C GLY A 133 3.58 7.09 -27.53
N GLY A 134 3.48 6.25 -28.56
CA GLY A 134 2.92 4.91 -28.45
C GLY A 134 3.78 4.00 -27.58
N HIS A 135 3.11 3.09 -26.87
CA HIS A 135 3.73 1.85 -26.42
C HIS A 135 2.88 0.67 -26.91
N SER A 136 3.47 -0.08 -27.85
CA SER A 136 2.99 -1.37 -28.30
C SER A 136 3.35 -2.47 -27.30
N LYS A 137 2.43 -3.45 -27.22
CA LYS A 137 2.54 -4.87 -26.83
C LYS A 137 3.37 -5.25 -25.61
#